data_AF-A0A654LTU5-F1
#
_entry.id   AF-A0A654LTU5-F1
#
_cell.length_a   1.000
_cell.length_b   1.000
_cell.length_c   1.000
_cell.angle_alpha   90.00
_cell.angle_beta   90.00
_cell.angle_gamma   90.00
#
_symmetry.space_group_name_H-M   'P 1'
#
loop_
_entity.id
_entity.type
_entity.pdbx_description
1 polymer ?
#
loop_
_entity_poly.entity_id
_entity_poly.type
_entity_poly.pdbx_seq_one_letter_code
_entity_poly.pdbx_strand_id
1 'polypeptide(L)'
;MVLPTKTTSTNTSNSTSSGKHPIQEDKADEVKALIARYVLLKIEQKKIESKLSDIAKYYDDESLRTIFEPIGESMMGIIGLELPSNRKRENNG
;
A
#
# COMPACT_ATOMS: atom_id res chain seq x y z
N MET A 1 54.24 6.01 -33.75
CA MET A 1 52.95 5.66 -33.12
C MET A 1 52.95 4.18 -32.80
N VAL A 2 53.21 3.81 -31.54
CA VAL A 2 52.86 2.49 -30.98
C VAL A 2 52.60 2.71 -29.48
N LEU A 3 51.45 2.24 -29.01
CA LEU A 3 50.90 2.44 -27.66
C LEU A 3 51.43 1.35 -26.71
N PRO A 4 51.82 1.64 -25.45
CA PRO A 4 52.14 0.58 -24.48
C PRO A 4 50.87 0.06 -23.79
N THR A 5 50.64 -1.26 -23.83
CA THR A 5 49.61 -1.95 -23.04
C THR A 5 50.10 -2.17 -21.61
N LYS A 6 49.35 -1.64 -20.63
CA LYS A 6 49.61 -1.82 -19.20
C LYS A 6 48.87 -3.08 -18.72
N THR A 7 49.61 -4.15 -18.44
CA THR A 7 49.07 -5.40 -17.91
C THR A 7 48.77 -5.28 -16.41
N THR A 8 47.49 -5.46 -16.10
CA THR A 8 46.86 -6.04 -14.89
C THR A 8 47.65 -6.01 -13.59
N SER A 9 47.24 -5.14 -12.66
CA SER A 9 47.47 -5.32 -11.22
C SER A 9 46.22 -5.91 -10.57
N THR A 10 46.43 -7.08 -9.99
CA THR A 10 45.58 -7.84 -9.07
C THR A 10 44.94 -6.94 -8.01
N ASN A 11 43.62 -7.05 -7.82
CA ASN A 11 42.99 -6.67 -6.56
C ASN A 11 42.18 -7.85 -6.04
N THR A 12 42.84 -8.65 -5.22
CA THR A 12 42.21 -9.50 -4.21
C THR A 12 41.66 -8.59 -3.13
N SER A 13 40.34 -8.45 -3.03
CA SER A 13 39.69 -7.85 -1.88
C SER A 13 38.94 -8.92 -1.11
N ASN A 14 39.52 -9.26 0.04
CA ASN A 14 38.98 -10.13 1.09
C ASN A 14 37.59 -9.70 1.55
N SER A 15 36.85 -10.71 1.99
CA SER A 15 35.55 -10.67 2.66
C SER A 15 35.54 -9.87 3.97
N THR A 16 34.30 -9.56 4.40
CA THR A 16 33.83 -9.08 5.73
C THR A 16 33.48 -7.59 5.86
N SER A 17 32.21 -7.26 5.57
CA SER A 17 31.45 -6.32 6.38
C SER A 17 29.96 -6.63 6.30
N SER A 18 29.36 -6.89 7.46
CA SER A 18 27.92 -6.86 7.71
C SER A 18 27.42 -5.40 7.70
N GLY A 19 27.71 -4.68 6.61
CA GLY A 19 27.45 -3.26 6.47
C GLY A 19 26.35 -3.03 5.44
N LYS A 20 25.26 -2.42 5.90
CA LYS A 20 24.14 -1.90 5.07
C LYS A 20 24.68 -1.41 3.72
N HIS A 21 24.14 -1.95 2.62
CA HIS A 21 24.48 -1.45 1.28
C HIS A 21 24.37 0.09 1.29
N PRO A 22 25.41 0.83 0.89
CA PRO A 22 25.29 2.28 0.72
C PRO A 22 24.09 2.51 -0.21
N ILE A 23 23.16 3.36 0.24
CA ILE A 23 21.96 3.65 -0.54
C ILE A 23 22.45 4.22 -1.87
N GLN A 24 22.28 3.46 -2.94
CA GLN A 24 22.50 3.97 -4.29
C GLN A 24 21.54 5.14 -4.46
N GLU A 25 22.05 6.32 -4.84
CA GLU A 25 21.27 7.56 -4.86
C GLU A 25 19.98 7.41 -5.69
N ASP A 26 20.07 6.76 -6.85
CA ASP A 26 18.92 6.40 -7.70
C ASP A 26 17.87 5.56 -6.96
N LYS A 27 18.30 4.64 -6.10
CA LYS A 27 17.40 3.82 -5.28
C LYS A 27 16.81 4.61 -4.11
N ALA A 28 17.54 5.60 -3.58
CA ALA A 28 17.01 6.52 -2.58
C ALA A 28 15.84 7.32 -3.16
N ASP A 29 16.02 7.85 -4.38
CA ASP A 29 15.04 8.71 -5.02
C ASP A 29 13.82 7.92 -5.50
N GLU A 30 14.01 6.68 -5.98
CA GLU A 30 12.92 5.75 -6.24
C GLU A 30 12.06 5.50 -4.99
N VAL A 31 12.68 5.23 -3.84
CA VAL A 31 11.97 5.03 -2.57
C VAL A 31 11.24 6.30 -2.12
N LYS A 32 11.88 7.47 -2.22
CA LYS A 32 11.23 8.76 -1.89
C LYS A 32 10.02 9.01 -2.77
N ALA A 33 10.11 8.75 -4.08
CA ALA A 33 9.00 8.90 -5.01
C ALA A 33 7.84 7.96 -4.67
N LEU A 34 8.13 6.70 -4.31
CA LEU A 34 7.13 5.75 -3.87
C LEU A 34 6.43 6.18 -2.56
N ILE A 35 7.19 6.68 -1.58
CA ILE A 35 6.63 7.20 -0.32
C ILE A 35 5.73 8.40 -0.59
N ALA A 36 6.17 9.35 -1.41
CA ALA A 36 5.37 10.52 -1.77
C ALA A 36 4.05 10.11 -2.43
N ARG A 37 4.10 9.18 -3.40
CA ARG A 37 2.91 8.65 -4.06
C ARG A 37 1.98 7.94 -3.08
N TYR A 38 2.53 7.14 -2.17
CA TYR A 38 1.75 6.43 -1.15
C TYR A 38 1.00 7.41 -0.22
N VAL A 39 1.68 8.47 0.24
CA VAL A 39 1.06 9.49 1.10
C VAL A 39 -0.08 10.21 0.38
N LEU A 40 0.10 10.58 -0.88
CA LEU A 40 -0.95 11.21 -1.69
C LEU A 40 -2.17 10.28 -1.86
N LEU A 41 -1.93 9.00 -2.15
CA LEU A 41 -3.00 8.00 -2.24
C LEU A 41 -3.75 7.85 -0.90
N LYS A 42 -3.04 7.87 0.22
CA LYS A 42 -3.66 7.82 1.55
C LYS A 42 -4.50 9.05 1.87
N ILE A 43 -4.08 10.23 1.43
CA ILE A 43 -4.88 11.46 1.60
C ILE A 43 -6.17 11.36 0.79
N GLU A 44 -6.10 10.94 -0.49
CA GLU A 44 -7.30 10.77 -1.32
C GLU A 44 -8.24 9.67 -0.78
N GLN A 45 -7.69 8.54 -0.32
CA GLN A 45 -8.47 7.49 0.34
C GLN A 45 -9.27 8.05 1.53
N LYS A 46 -8.64 8.83 2.42
CA LYS A 46 -9.31 9.44 3.58
C LYS A 46 -10.44 10.40 3.18
N LYS A 47 -10.28 11.16 2.09
CA LYS A 47 -11.34 12.04 1.58
C LYS A 47 -12.55 11.25 1.10
N ILE A 48 -12.32 10.12 0.43
CA ILE A 48 -13.38 9.22 -0.04
C ILE A 48 -14.10 8.60 1.16
N GLU A 49 -13.36 8.04 2.12
CA GLU A 49 -13.90 7.44 3.35
C GLU A 49 -14.79 8.44 4.13
N SER A 50 -14.33 9.69 4.28
CA SER A 50 -15.13 10.74 4.92
C SER A 50 -16.44 11.00 4.20
N LYS A 51 -16.41 11.13 2.86
CA LYS A 51 -17.63 11.36 2.07
C LYS A 51 -18.59 10.17 2.13
N LEU A 52 -18.07 8.94 2.08
CA LEU A 52 -18.88 7.73 2.22
C LEU A 52 -19.57 7.69 3.58
N SER A 53 -18.85 8.00 4.66
CA SER A 53 -19.42 8.09 6.01
C SER A 53 -20.52 9.14 6.09
N ASP A 54 -20.32 10.31 5.48
CA ASP A 54 -21.34 11.37 5.48
C ASP A 54 -22.59 11.00 4.68
N ILE A 55 -22.42 10.32 3.54
CA ILE A 55 -23.55 9.85 2.72
C ILE A 55 -24.29 8.69 3.39
N ALA A 56 -23.57 7.77 4.06
CA ALA A 56 -24.18 6.61 4.68
C ALA A 56 -25.21 6.96 5.77
N LYS A 57 -25.05 8.12 6.43
CA LYS A 57 -25.97 8.63 7.47
C LYS A 57 -27.41 8.86 6.96
N TYR A 58 -27.61 8.97 5.65
CA TYR A 58 -28.94 9.18 5.06
C TYR A 58 -29.70 7.89 4.74
N TYR A 59 -29.09 6.73 4.94
CA TYR A 59 -29.67 5.43 4.62
C TYR A 59 -29.81 4.61 5.90
N ASP A 60 -30.87 3.81 5.98
CA ASP A 60 -31.01 2.79 7.01
C ASP A 60 -30.16 1.56 6.69
N ASP A 61 -30.00 0.67 7.67
CA ASP A 61 -29.15 -0.52 7.55
C ASP A 61 -29.59 -1.44 6.41
N GLU A 62 -30.90 -1.53 6.13
CA GLU A 62 -31.44 -2.35 5.04
C GLU A 62 -31.09 -1.76 3.66
N SER A 63 -31.25 -0.45 3.47
CA SER A 63 -30.85 0.23 2.24
C SER A 63 -29.35 0.16 2.01
N LEU A 64 -28.54 0.39 3.05
CA LEU A 64 -27.08 0.25 2.98
C LEU A 64 -26.70 -1.18 2.57
N ARG A 65 -27.36 -2.19 3.13
CA ARG A 65 -27.13 -3.60 2.78
C ARG A 65 -27.45 -3.89 1.33
N THR A 66 -28.55 -3.36 0.79
CA THR A 66 -28.88 -3.51 -0.65
C THR A 66 -27.88 -2.78 -1.55
N ILE A 67 -27.36 -1.62 -1.13
CA ILE A 67 -26.33 -0.89 -1.90
C ILE A 67 -25.00 -1.65 -1.87
N PHE A 68 -24.66 -2.28 -0.75
CA PHE A 68 -23.38 -2.92 -0.53
C PHE A 68 -23.30 -4.38 -1.00
N GLU A 69 -24.42 -5.11 -1.07
CA GLU A 69 -24.49 -6.50 -1.52
C GLU A 69 -23.91 -6.72 -2.94
N PRO A 70 -24.19 -5.88 -3.95
CA PRO A 70 -23.57 -6.00 -5.28
C PRO A 70 -22.05 -5.78 -5.30
N ILE A 71 -21.51 -5.08 -4.30
CA ILE A 71 -20.07 -4.78 -4.18
C ILE A 71 -19.32 -5.94 -3.51
N GLY A 72 -19.96 -6.57 -2.52
CA GLY A 72 -19.43 -7.70 -1.77
C GLY A 72 -18.55 -7.32 -0.57
N GLU A 73 -18.56 -8.18 0.45
CA GLU A 73 -17.93 -7.94 1.76
C GLU A 73 -16.43 -7.66 1.68
N SER A 74 -15.73 -8.32 0.75
CA SER A 74 -14.28 -8.16 0.53
C SER A 74 -13.90 -6.72 0.14
N MET A 75 -14.68 -6.11 -0.74
CA MET A 75 -14.43 -4.75 -1.22
C MET A 75 -14.84 -3.69 -0.20
N MET A 76 -15.89 -3.95 0.59
CA MET A 76 -16.27 -3.09 1.73
C MET A 76 -15.21 -3.06 2.83
N GLY A 77 -14.62 -4.22 3.16
CA GLY A 77 -13.53 -4.30 4.14
C GLY A 77 -12.29 -3.48 3.73
N ILE A 78 -12.01 -3.37 2.43
CA ILE A 78 -10.89 -2.56 1.91
C ILE A 78 -11.12 -1.05 2.13
N ILE A 79 -12.37 -0.58 2.06
CA ILE A 79 -12.74 0.83 2.23
C ILE A 79 -13.16 1.20 3.65
N GLY A 80 -12.97 0.30 4.62
CA GLY A 80 -13.21 0.56 6.04
C GLY A 80 -14.68 0.78 6.43
N LEU A 81 -15.60 0.36 5.56
CA LEU A 81 -17.02 0.33 5.87
C LEU A 81 -17.34 -1.08 6.37
N GLU A 82 -17.61 -1.24 7.67
CA GLU A 82 -18.21 -2.48 8.18
C GLU A 82 -19.72 -2.38 8.04
N LEU A 83 -20.31 -3.29 7.26
CA LEU A 83 -21.73 -3.58 7.38
C LEU A 83 -22.02 -3.98 8.84
N PRO A 84 -23.11 -3.51 9.46
CA PRO A 84 -23.56 -4.08 10.71
C PRO A 84 -23.74 -5.59 10.51
N SER A 85 -22.89 -6.35 11.19
CA SER A 85 -22.80 -7.81 11.03
C SER A 85 -24.16 -8.44 11.30
N ASN A 86 -24.62 -9.29 10.37
CA ASN A 86 -25.82 -10.11 10.51
C ASN A 86 -25.70 -11.22 11.58
N ARG A 87 -24.96 -11.00 12.67
CA ARG A 87 -24.88 -11.91 13.83
C ARG A 87 -26.16 -11.91 14.69
N LYS A 88 -27.33 -11.83 14.04
CA LYS A 88 -28.66 -12.10 14.60
C LYS A 88 -29.46 -13.04 13.69
N ARG A 89 -28.81 -14.07 13.13
CA ARG A 89 -29.50 -15.26 12.62
C ARG A 89 -28.68 -16.51 12.93
N GLU A 90 -28.51 -16.80 14.22
CA GLU A 90 -28.25 -18.16 14.72
C GLU A 90 -28.40 -18.15 16.26
N ASN A 91 -29.62 -17.88 16.71
CA ASN A 91 -30.09 -18.34 18.02
C ASN A 91 -31.61 -18.44 17.94
N ASN A 92 -32.11 -19.58 17.45
CA ASN A 92 -33.44 -20.13 17.71
C ASN A 92 -33.61 -21.44 16.93
N GLY A 93 -33.67 -22.57 17.65
CA GLY A 93 -34.18 -23.86 17.15
C GLY A 93 -33.22 -25.01 17.39
#